data_AF-A0A4R6KYN7-F1
#
_entry.id   AF-A0A4R6KYN7-F1
#
_cell.length_a   1.000
_cell.length_b   1.000
_cell.length_c   1.000
_cell.angle_alpha   90.00
_cell.angle_beta   90.00
_cell.angle_gamma   90.00
#
_symmetry.space_group_name_H-M   'P 1'
#
loop_
_entity.id
_entity.type
_entity.pdbx_description
1 polymer ?
#
loop_
_entity_poly.entity_id
_entity_poly.type
_entity_poly.pdbx_seq_one_letter_code
_entity_poly.pdbx_strand_id
1 'polypeptide(L)'
;MVERSTARNLVPLGGVSPDMKLKVRVVHYRHDCWYADIDDADDRQPDDPFWYADGCRTQAEAIALACTELAALDQAIAAGSVPTRISESHLTAA
;
A
#
# COMPACT_ATOMS: atom_id res chain seq x y z
N MET A 1 20.52 -51.34 9.01
CA MET A 1 21.23 -50.25 8.30
C MET A 1 20.14 -49.43 7.64
N VAL A 2 19.51 -48.49 8.35
CA VAL A 2 19.95 -47.08 8.56
C VAL A 2 20.09 -46.43 7.17
N GLU A 3 19.28 -45.46 6.75
CA GLU A 3 18.80 -44.28 7.48
C GLU A 3 17.49 -43.73 6.88
N ARG A 4 16.70 -43.09 7.74
CA ARG A 4 15.59 -42.20 7.39
C ARG A 4 16.17 -40.92 6.77
N SER A 5 15.24 -40.02 6.40
CA SER A 5 15.42 -38.56 6.25
C SER A 5 15.46 -38.05 4.83
N THR A 6 14.69 -37.05 4.43
CA THR A 6 13.60 -36.31 5.08
C THR A 6 12.89 -35.66 3.90
N ALA A 7 11.58 -35.90 3.75
CA ALA A 7 10.75 -34.96 3.01
C ALA A 7 11.01 -33.61 3.67
N ARG A 8 11.76 -32.71 3.00
CA ARG A 8 11.93 -31.34 3.45
C ARG A 8 10.55 -30.70 3.34
N ASN A 9 9.74 -30.90 4.39
CA ASN A 9 8.82 -29.92 4.89
C ASN A 9 9.68 -28.66 5.10
N LEU A 10 9.75 -27.85 4.05
CA LEU A 10 9.99 -26.43 4.21
C LEU A 10 8.79 -25.91 4.99
N VAL A 11 8.89 -26.04 6.30
CA VAL A 11 8.18 -25.18 7.23
C VAL A 11 8.45 -23.76 6.74
N PRO A 12 7.44 -22.95 6.41
CA PRO A 12 7.65 -21.54 6.24
C PRO A 12 8.10 -21.03 7.62
N LEU A 13 9.40 -20.81 7.76
CA LEU A 13 9.96 -20.13 8.91
C LEU A 13 9.38 -18.72 8.88
N GLY A 14 8.33 -18.49 9.67
CA GLY A 14 7.86 -17.17 10.07
C GLY A 14 7.87 -16.12 8.96
N GLY A 15 7.21 -16.39 7.84
CA GLY A 15 6.95 -15.37 6.84
C GLY A 15 6.10 -14.29 7.48
N VAL A 16 6.68 -13.10 7.66
CA VAL A 16 5.97 -11.88 8.03
C VAL A 16 4.66 -11.86 7.25
N SER A 17 3.53 -11.70 7.94
CA SER A 17 2.20 -11.76 7.35
C SER A 17 2.18 -10.92 6.06
N PRO A 18 1.87 -11.50 4.88
CA PRO A 18 1.73 -10.76 3.62
C PRO A 18 0.55 -9.78 3.63
N ASP A 19 -0.09 -9.60 4.78
CA ASP A 19 -1.37 -8.94 4.96
C ASP A 19 -1.17 -7.45 5.28
N MET A 20 -0.32 -6.74 4.54
CA MET A 20 -0.37 -5.27 4.55
C MET A 20 -1.71 -4.87 3.94
N LYS A 21 -2.66 -4.48 4.79
CA LYS A 21 -3.98 -4.04 4.35
C LYS A 21 -3.87 -2.61 3.88
N LEU A 22 -4.03 -2.38 2.59
CA LEU A 22 -4.13 -1.03 2.06
C LEU A 22 -5.53 -0.46 2.31
N LYS A 23 -5.58 0.82 2.65
CA LYS A 23 -6.77 1.59 2.95
C LYS A 23 -6.78 2.82 2.05
N VAL A 24 -7.85 2.96 1.28
CA VAL A 24 -8.14 4.18 0.53
C VAL A 24 -8.95 5.11 1.41
N ARG A 25 -8.56 6.38 1.45
CA ARG A 25 -9.36 7.45 2.05
C ARG A 25 -9.66 8.49 0.99
N VAL A 26 -10.92 8.93 0.92
CA VAL A 26 -11.37 10.00 0.02
C VAL A 26 -12.08 11.05 0.87
N VAL A 27 -11.61 12.30 0.78
CA VAL A 27 -12.08 13.42 1.61
C VAL A 27 -12.47 14.58 0.70
N HIS A 28 -13.66 15.13 0.94
CA HIS A 28 -14.04 16.41 0.37
C HIS A 28 -13.51 17.55 1.25
N TYR A 29 -12.82 18.51 0.65
CA TYR A 29 -12.28 19.66 1.37
C TYR A 29 -12.55 20.97 0.61
N ARG A 30 -12.04 22.09 1.12
CA ARG A 30 -12.42 23.43 0.63
C ARG A 30 -12.20 23.60 -0.88
N HIS A 31 -13.00 24.47 -1.49
CA HIS A 31 -13.02 24.79 -2.93
C HIS A 31 -13.67 23.73 -3.83
N ASP A 32 -14.62 22.95 -3.29
CA ASP A 32 -15.32 21.87 -4.03
C ASP A 32 -14.35 20.85 -4.62
N CYS A 33 -13.24 20.62 -3.92
CA CYS A 33 -12.18 19.72 -4.31
C CYS A 33 -12.18 18.44 -3.46
N TRP A 34 -11.70 17.38 -4.08
CA TRP A 34 -11.58 16.06 -3.50
C TRP A 34 -10.11 15.68 -3.39
N TYR A 35 -9.77 15.10 -2.26
CA TYR A 35 -8.47 14.52 -1.94
C TYR A 35 -8.64 13.02 -1.80
N ALA A 36 -7.67 12.24 -2.30
CA ALA A 36 -7.60 10.82 -2.10
C ALA A 36 -6.20 10.40 -1.70
N ASP A 37 -6.09 9.41 -0.83
CA ASP A 37 -4.81 8.83 -0.43
C ASP A 37 -4.92 7.32 -0.22
N ILE A 38 -3.76 6.68 -0.26
CA ILE A 38 -3.59 5.26 0.04
C ILE A 38 -2.54 5.13 1.14
N ASP A 39 -2.93 4.43 2.18
CA ASP A 39 -2.12 4.16 3.36
C ASP A 39 -2.31 2.72 3.83
N ASP A 40 -1.53 2.24 4.78
CA ASP A 40 -1.85 1.00 5.47
C ASP A 40 -3.01 1.21 6.45
N ALA A 41 -3.75 0.14 6.71
CA ALA A 41 -4.95 0.18 7.53
C ALA A 41 -4.63 0.37 9.02
N ASP A 42 -3.42 0.01 9.44
CA ASP A 42 -2.96 0.10 10.82
C ASP A 42 -2.47 1.51 11.16
N ASP A 43 -2.05 2.28 10.16
CA ASP A 43 -1.76 3.70 10.28
C ASP A 43 -3.05 4.51 10.47
N ARG A 44 -3.18 5.05 11.68
CA ARG A 44 -4.32 5.86 12.08
C ARG A 44 -4.09 7.34 11.81
N GLN A 45 -2.87 7.75 11.51
CA GLN A 45 -2.54 9.14 11.26
C GLN A 45 -2.52 9.42 9.76
N PRO A 46 -3.17 10.50 9.30
CA PRO A 46 -3.20 10.86 7.89
C PRO A 46 -2.04 11.79 7.53
N ASP A 47 -0.79 11.41 7.82
CA ASP A 47 0.38 12.29 7.68
C ASP A 47 1.41 11.83 6.65
N ASP A 48 1.61 10.52 6.45
CA ASP A 48 2.62 10.01 5.51
C ASP A 48 2.11 8.84 4.64
N PRO A 49 1.14 9.08 3.74
CA PRO A 49 0.62 8.03 2.88
C PRO A 49 1.67 7.53 1.88
N PHE A 50 1.44 6.35 1.30
CA PHE A 50 2.24 5.82 0.20
C PHE A 50 1.96 6.55 -1.11
N TRP A 51 0.74 7.10 -1.24
CA TRP A 51 0.29 7.82 -2.41
C TRP A 51 -0.82 8.81 -2.04
N TYR A 52 -0.90 9.94 -2.75
CA TYR A 52 -2.07 10.81 -2.73
C TYR A 52 -2.34 11.47 -4.08
N ALA A 53 -3.60 11.85 -4.28
CA ALA A 53 -4.05 12.79 -5.31
C ALA A 53 -4.81 13.93 -4.65
N ASP A 54 -4.46 15.15 -5.05
CA ASP A 54 -5.07 16.38 -4.56
C ASP A 54 -5.75 17.16 -5.68
N GLY A 55 -6.78 17.95 -5.35
CA GLY A 55 -7.45 18.84 -6.30
C GLY A 55 -8.38 18.16 -7.32
N CYS A 56 -8.85 16.94 -7.03
CA CYS A 56 -9.82 16.26 -7.89
C CYS A 56 -11.14 17.04 -7.92
N ARG A 57 -11.75 17.20 -9.10
CA ARG A 57 -12.97 18.01 -9.28
C ARG A 57 -14.23 17.28 -8.82
N THR A 58 -14.19 15.96 -8.79
CA THR A 58 -15.35 15.14 -8.40
C THR A 58 -14.94 13.99 -7.51
N GLN A 59 -15.87 13.51 -6.69
CA GLN A 59 -15.67 12.30 -5.88
C GLN A 59 -15.34 11.08 -6.74
N ALA A 60 -16.00 10.95 -7.88
CA ALA A 60 -15.81 9.83 -8.80
C ALA A 60 -14.40 9.80 -9.39
N GLU A 61 -13.86 10.97 -9.75
CA GLU A 61 -12.48 11.12 -10.20
C GLU A 61 -11.48 10.70 -9.11
N ALA A 62 -11.67 11.19 -7.88
CA ALA A 62 -10.82 10.83 -6.75
C ALA A 62 -10.83 9.32 -6.46
N ILE A 63 -12.02 8.70 -6.48
CA ILE A 63 -12.18 7.25 -6.31
C ILE A 63 -11.50 6.48 -7.46
N ALA A 64 -11.71 6.90 -8.71
CA ALA A 64 -11.14 6.21 -9.88
C ALA A 64 -9.60 6.23 -9.86
N LEU A 65 -9.00 7.37 -9.50
CA LEU A 65 -7.55 7.49 -9.34
C LEU A 65 -7.04 6.59 -8.21
N ALA A 66 -7.68 6.65 -7.04
CA ALA A 66 -7.29 5.82 -5.90
C ALA A 66 -7.42 4.32 -6.20
N CYS A 67 -8.47 3.87 -6.90
CA CYS A 67 -8.61 2.47 -7.28
C CYS A 67 -7.54 2.03 -8.29
N THR A 68 -7.16 2.90 -9.22
CA THR A 68 -6.11 2.61 -10.20
C THR A 68 -4.77 2.41 -9.50
N GLU A 69 -4.42 3.31 -8.59
CA GLU A 69 -3.17 3.23 -7.86
C GLU A 69 -3.18 2.06 -6.86
N LEU A 70 -4.30 1.81 -6.18
CA LEU A 70 -4.46 0.67 -5.28
C LEU A 70 -4.15 -0.65 -5.99
N ALA A 71 -4.66 -0.82 -7.21
CA ALA A 71 -4.39 -2.01 -8.01
C ALA A 71 -2.92 -2.12 -8.43
N ALA A 72 -2.22 -1.00 -8.64
CA ALA A 72 -0.80 -0.98 -8.95
C ALA A 72 0.06 -1.35 -7.72
N LEU A 73 -0.26 -0.78 -6.55
CA LEU A 73 0.40 -1.11 -5.29
C LEU A 73 0.19 -2.57 -4.89
N ASP A 74 -1.04 -3.09 -5.01
CA ASP A 74 -1.37 -4.49 -4.74
C ASP A 74 -0.53 -5.44 -5.62
N GLN A 75 -0.44 -5.16 -6.92
CA GLN A 75 0.40 -5.93 -7.85
C GLN A 75 1.90 -5.84 -7.49
N ALA A 76 2.39 -4.67 -7.10
CA ALA A 76 3.78 -4.48 -6.70
C ALA A 76 4.10 -5.26 -5.42
N ILE A 77 3.20 -5.24 -4.43
CA ILE A 77 3.30 -6.01 -3.19
C ILE A 77 3.29 -7.51 -3.48
N ALA A 78 2.37 -7.97 -4.33
CA ALA A 78 2.30 -9.37 -4.75
C ALA A 78 3.59 -9.82 -5.47
N ALA A 79 4.27 -8.91 -6.16
CA ALA A 79 5.58 -9.14 -6.78
C ALA A 79 6.77 -9.05 -5.79
N GLY A 80 6.52 -8.77 -4.52
CA GLY A 80 7.52 -8.68 -3.46
C GLY A 80 8.12 -7.29 -3.23
N SER A 81 7.52 -6.24 -3.82
CA SER A 81 7.91 -4.85 -3.56
C SER A 81 7.33 -4.36 -2.23
N VAL A 82 8.06 -3.51 -1.53
CA VAL A 82 7.57 -2.83 -0.33
C VAL A 82 7.19 -1.40 -0.73
N PRO A 83 5.93 -0.96 -0.54
CA PRO A 83 5.54 0.42 -0.78
C PRO A 83 6.41 1.38 0.04
N THR A 84 6.88 2.45 -0.60
CA THR A 84 7.72 3.47 0.05
C THR A 84 6.84 4.64 0.48
N ARG A 85 7.05 5.13 1.69
CA ARG A 85 6.34 6.31 2.17
C ARG A 85 6.72 7.53 1.33
N ILE A 86 5.82 8.50 1.19
CA ILE A 86 6.13 9.71 0.41
C ILE A 86 7.28 10.49 1.07
N SER A 87 7.30 10.60 2.40
CA SER A 87 8.40 11.24 3.11
C SER A 87 9.76 10.60 2.81
N GLU A 88 9.81 9.27 2.69
CA GLU A 88 11.00 8.50 2.35
C GLU A 88 11.43 8.70 0.89
N SER A 89 10.47 8.78 -0.03
CA SER A 89 10.75 9.00 -1.45
C SER A 89 11.48 10.33 -1.70
N HIS A 90 11.12 11.39 -0.98
CA HIS A 90 11.76 12.71 -1.07
C HIS A 90 13.21 12.72 -0.54
N LEU A 91 13.59 11.78 0.33
CA LEU A 91 14.95 11.67 0.86
C LEU A 91 15.93 11.00 -0.10
N THR A 92 15.42 10.17 -1.03
CA THR A 92 16.25 9.44 -2.01
C THR A 92 16.54 10.23 -3.29
N ALA A 93 15.88 11.39 -3.47
CA ALA A 93 16.03 12.26 -4.64
C ALA A 93 17.03 13.42 -4.45
N ALA A 94 17.80 13.42 -3.36
CA ALA A 94 18.77 14.47 -2.99
C ALA A 94 20.23 14.04 -3.19
#